data_AF-A0A800MYR5-F1
#
_entry.id   AF-A0A800MYR5-F1
#
_cell.length_a   1.000
_cell.length_b   1.000
_cell.length_c   1.000
_cell.angle_alpha   90.00
_cell.angle_beta   90.00
_cell.angle_gamma   90.00
#
_symmetry.space_group_name_H-M   'P 1'
#
loop_
_entity.id
_entity.type
_entity.pdbx_description
1 polymer ?
#
loop_
_entity_poly.entity_id
_entity_poly.type
_entity_poly.pdbx_seq_one_letter_code
_entity_poly.pdbx_strand_id
1 'polypeptide(L)'
;MVEQSLWDIQLERVDPELVILWWWEVALKGVREQIFKGAEVIKVSATGGVYGRIEGEQVGHAELSLEEQEVIRKEAHRFGLKVASHAIGRDGILNSILAGVDTIEHGHFLDDELASLMEERNTAWIRFYLVKYIFNINTLQIELTVLNSTYQRILKFQKDGVSE
;
A
#
# COMPACT_ATOMS: atom_id res chain seq x y z
N MET A 1 -13.76 -3.61 -22.46
CA MET A 1 -12.70 -4.33 -21.74
C MET A 1 -11.52 -3.36 -21.67
N VAL A 2 -11.29 -2.74 -20.52
CA VAL A 2 -10.22 -1.74 -20.35
C VAL A 2 -9.07 -2.43 -19.65
N GLU A 3 -7.89 -2.39 -20.29
CA GLU A 3 -6.62 -2.98 -19.86
C GLU A 3 -6.27 -2.64 -18.41
N GLN A 4 -5.98 -3.68 -17.62
CA GLN A 4 -5.56 -3.61 -16.21
C GLN A 4 -4.06 -3.22 -16.03
N SER A 5 -3.34 -2.89 -17.10
CA SER A 5 -1.87 -2.95 -17.15
C SER A 5 -1.10 -1.66 -16.77
N LEU A 6 -1.74 -0.64 -16.17
CA LEU A 6 -1.11 0.68 -16.00
C LEU A 6 -0.88 1.14 -14.54
N TRP A 7 -1.15 0.31 -13.53
CA TRP A 7 -1.32 0.84 -12.16
C TRP A 7 -0.52 0.17 -11.05
N ASP A 8 0.25 -0.86 -11.36
CA ASP A 8 1.11 -1.53 -10.39
C ASP A 8 2.57 -1.25 -10.77
N ILE A 9 3.40 -0.87 -9.80
CA ILE A 9 4.84 -1.14 -9.91
C ILE A 9 4.98 -2.66 -9.80
N GLN A 10 4.74 -3.37 -10.91
CA GLN A 10 5.24 -4.72 -11.06
C GLN A 10 6.72 -4.58 -11.34
N LEU A 11 7.54 -4.97 -10.36
CA LEU A 11 8.97 -5.15 -10.57
C LEU A 11 9.12 -6.20 -11.68
N GLU A 12 9.43 -5.75 -12.89
CA GLU A 12 9.69 -6.67 -13.99
C GLU A 12 10.85 -7.60 -13.58
N ARG A 13 10.67 -8.88 -13.85
CA ARG A 13 11.64 -9.94 -13.55
C ARG A 13 12.97 -9.57 -14.20
N VAL A 14 13.93 -9.14 -13.38
CA VAL A 14 15.29 -8.85 -13.83
C VAL A 14 15.93 -10.16 -14.26
N ASP A 15 16.58 -10.14 -15.42
CA ASP A 15 17.28 -11.27 -16.03
C ASP A 15 18.19 -11.97 -14.99
N PRO A 16 18.08 -13.31 -14.81
CA PRO A 16 18.82 -14.03 -13.77
C PRO A 16 20.35 -14.02 -13.94
N GLU A 17 20.89 -13.51 -15.04
CA GLU A 17 22.31 -13.27 -15.20
C GLU A 17 22.77 -12.01 -14.45
N LEU A 18 23.00 -12.18 -13.15
CA LEU A 18 24.05 -11.49 -12.39
C LEU A 18 24.04 -9.94 -12.49
N VAL A 19 22.89 -9.33 -12.22
CA VAL A 19 22.86 -7.91 -11.85
C VAL A 19 22.82 -7.82 -10.34
N ILE A 20 23.94 -7.37 -9.73
CA ILE A 20 23.95 -6.89 -8.34
C ILE A 20 23.21 -5.55 -8.33
N LEU A 21 21.88 -5.59 -8.48
CA LEU A 21 21.02 -4.45 -8.19
C LEU A 21 20.70 -4.55 -6.71
N TRP A 22 21.12 -3.54 -5.96
CA TRP A 22 20.59 -3.40 -4.63
C TRP A 22 19.10 -3.09 -4.72
N TRP A 23 18.27 -3.81 -3.97
CA TRP A 23 16.81 -3.72 -4.00
C TRP A 23 16.26 -2.28 -3.95
N TRP A 24 16.95 -1.38 -3.24
CA TRP A 24 16.61 0.06 -3.18
C TRP A 24 16.79 0.81 -4.50
N GLU A 25 17.74 0.44 -5.36
CA GLU A 25 17.94 1.08 -6.68
C GLU A 25 16.76 0.80 -7.61
N VAL A 26 16.24 -0.43 -7.56
CA VAL A 26 15.09 -0.86 -8.36
C VAL A 26 13.84 -0.11 -7.90
N ALA A 27 13.61 -0.04 -6.59
CA ALA A 27 12.51 0.72 -6.01
C ALA A 27 12.56 2.21 -6.41
N LEU A 28 13.75 2.83 -6.32
CA LEU A 28 13.96 4.24 -6.70
C LEU A 28 13.71 4.48 -8.19
N LYS A 29 14.19 3.58 -9.05
CA LYS A 29 13.98 3.64 -10.50
C LYS A 29 12.48 3.56 -10.82
N GLY A 30 11.78 2.58 -10.25
CA GLY A 30 10.34 2.40 -10.46
C GLY A 30 9.54 3.65 -10.11
N VAL A 31 9.80 4.26 -8.96
CA VAL A 31 9.13 5.52 -8.57
C VAL A 31 9.40 6.64 -9.57
N ARG A 32 10.66 6.87 -9.95
CA ARG A 32 11.04 7.93 -10.88
C ARG A 32 10.42 7.75 -12.26
N GLU A 33 10.32 6.51 -12.74
CA GLU A 33 9.68 6.22 -14.02
C GLU A 33 8.18 6.54 -13.99
N GLN A 34 7.48 6.20 -12.91
CA GLN A 34 6.06 6.56 -12.78
C GLN A 34 5.86 8.07 -12.68
N ILE A 35 6.72 8.77 -11.93
CA ILE A 35 6.70 10.24 -11.87
C ILE A 35 6.94 10.84 -13.26
N PHE A 36 7.93 10.33 -14.00
CA PHE A 36 8.22 10.78 -15.35
C PHE A 36 7.03 10.55 -16.31
N LYS A 37 6.27 9.49 -16.11
CA LYS A 37 5.03 9.18 -16.85
C LYS A 37 3.82 10.03 -16.42
N GLY A 38 3.98 10.92 -15.42
CA GLY A 38 2.93 11.82 -14.95
C GLY A 38 2.05 11.24 -13.85
N ALA A 39 2.55 10.29 -13.06
CA ALA A 39 1.82 9.78 -11.90
C ALA A 39 1.53 10.87 -10.87
N GLU A 40 0.30 10.91 -10.38
CA GLU A 40 -0.16 11.82 -9.30
C GLU A 40 -0.15 11.14 -7.93
N VAL A 41 0.02 9.82 -7.91
CA VAL A 41 0.15 8.97 -6.72
C VAL A 41 1.03 7.77 -7.07
N ILE A 42 1.81 7.28 -6.11
CA ILE A 42 2.56 6.04 -6.26
C ILE A 42 1.77 4.92 -5.58
N LYS A 43 1.51 3.84 -6.31
CA LYS A 43 0.87 2.65 -5.77
C LYS A 43 1.85 1.47 -5.77
N VAL A 44 1.88 0.74 -4.66
CA VAL A 44 2.71 -0.46 -4.47
C VAL A 44 1.89 -1.66 -4.06
N SER A 45 2.40 -2.84 -4.35
CA SER A 45 1.91 -4.11 -3.81
C SER A 45 2.88 -4.58 -2.71
N ALA A 46 2.50 -4.39 -1.46
CA ALA A 46 3.28 -4.83 -0.30
C ALA A 46 3.00 -6.29 0.08
N THR A 47 1.92 -6.87 -0.43
CA THR A 47 1.60 -8.30 -0.32
C THR A 47 1.05 -8.85 -1.62
N GLY A 48 1.02 -10.18 -1.76
CA GLY A 48 0.33 -10.82 -2.88
C GLY A 48 -1.17 -10.54 -2.91
N GLY A 49 -1.74 -10.56 -4.12
CA GLY A 49 -3.17 -10.33 -4.33
C GLY A 49 -4.01 -11.60 -4.26
N VAL A 50 -5.31 -11.46 -3.96
CA VAL A 50 -6.28 -12.59 -4.03
C VAL A 50 -6.40 -13.16 -5.46
N TYR A 51 -6.20 -12.30 -6.46
CA TYR A 51 -6.14 -12.67 -7.87
C TYR A 51 -4.71 -12.69 -8.41
N GLY A 52 -3.74 -12.81 -7.49
CA GLY A 52 -2.33 -12.89 -7.81
C GLY A 52 -1.96 -14.14 -8.59
N ARG A 53 -0.73 -14.19 -9.09
CA ARG A 53 -0.21 -15.38 -9.76
C ARG A 53 -0.05 -16.51 -8.75
N ILE A 54 -0.49 -17.71 -9.12
CA ILE A 54 -0.35 -18.91 -8.29
C ILE A 54 1.12 -19.19 -7.94
N GLU A 55 2.03 -18.83 -8.85
CA GLU A 55 3.47 -18.97 -8.66
C GLU A 55 4.07 -17.67 -8.10
N GLY A 56 4.55 -17.73 -6.86
CA GLY A 56 5.36 -16.66 -6.26
C GLY A 56 4.59 -15.58 -5.51
N GLU A 57 3.27 -15.45 -5.70
CA GLU A 57 2.46 -14.50 -4.94
C GLU A 57 1.61 -15.23 -3.90
N GLN A 58 1.66 -14.76 -2.66
CA GLN A 58 0.82 -15.28 -1.57
C GLN A 58 0.24 -14.12 -0.77
N VAL A 59 -1.07 -14.18 -0.54
CA VAL A 59 -1.83 -13.12 0.14
C VAL A 59 -1.26 -12.76 1.52
N GLY A 60 -0.74 -13.75 2.24
CA GLY A 60 -0.18 -13.56 3.58
C GLY A 60 1.27 -13.08 3.59
N HIS A 61 1.99 -13.14 2.46
CA HIS A 61 3.42 -12.83 2.42
C HIS A 61 3.67 -11.35 2.10
N ALA A 62 4.62 -10.75 2.82
CA ALA A 62 5.15 -9.46 2.45
C ALA A 62 6.04 -9.61 1.19
N GLU A 63 5.73 -8.84 0.16
CA GLU A 63 6.47 -8.81 -1.11
C GLU A 63 7.50 -7.67 -1.15
N LEU A 64 7.30 -6.64 -0.32
CA LEU A 64 8.24 -5.54 -0.14
C LEU A 64 8.73 -5.48 1.31
N SER A 65 10.05 -5.40 1.46
CA SER A 65 10.69 -5.11 2.75
C SER A 65 10.35 -3.70 3.25
N LEU A 66 10.60 -3.45 4.53
CA LEU A 66 10.45 -2.12 5.12
C LEU A 66 11.36 -1.11 4.40
N GLU A 67 12.62 -1.48 4.16
CA GLU A 67 13.64 -0.62 3.54
C GLU A 67 13.26 -0.20 2.12
N GLU A 68 12.70 -1.12 1.33
CA GLU A 68 12.20 -0.79 -0.02
C GLU A 68 11.04 0.19 0.05
N GLN A 69 10.09 -0.02 0.97
CA GLN A 69 8.94 0.86 1.12
C GLN A 69 9.35 2.26 1.62
N GLU A 70 10.34 2.35 2.51
CA GLU A 70 10.90 3.64 2.95
C GLU A 70 11.53 4.41 1.79
N VAL A 71 12.26 3.73 0.90
CA VAL A 71 12.86 4.35 -0.29
C VAL A 71 11.77 4.86 -1.23
N ILE A 72 10.73 4.06 -1.48
CA ILE A 72 9.59 4.44 -2.31
C ILE A 72 8.90 5.67 -1.74
N ARG A 73 8.55 5.62 -0.45
CA ARG A 73 7.87 6.70 0.26
C ARG A 73 8.69 7.97 0.26
N LYS A 74 9.97 7.88 0.58
CA LYS A 74 10.88 9.04 0.60
C LYS A 74 10.96 9.70 -0.77
N GLU A 75 11.08 8.92 -1.84
CA GLU A 75 11.17 9.49 -3.18
C GLU A 75 9.85 10.10 -3.64
N ALA A 76 8.72 9.40 -3.46
CA ALA A 76 7.39 9.91 -3.80
C ALA A 76 7.11 11.25 -3.10
N HIS A 77 7.37 11.32 -1.79
CA HIS A 77 7.13 12.51 -0.99
C HIS A 77 8.06 13.68 -1.36
N ARG A 78 9.27 13.40 -1.87
CA ARG A 78 10.17 14.44 -2.38
C ARG A 78 9.55 15.20 -3.56
N PHE A 79 8.68 14.56 -4.33
CA PHE A 79 7.92 15.16 -5.43
C PHE A 79 6.50 15.59 -5.01
N GLY A 80 6.19 15.57 -3.71
CA GLY A 80 4.86 15.92 -3.19
C GLY A 80 3.78 14.89 -3.48
N LEU A 81 4.15 13.68 -3.92
CA LEU A 81 3.21 12.59 -4.19
C LEU A 81 2.99 11.74 -2.94
N LYS A 82 1.79 11.17 -2.88
CA LYS A 82 1.37 10.23 -1.84
C LYS A 82 1.62 8.78 -2.25
N VAL A 83 1.69 7.87 -1.29
CA VAL A 83 1.88 6.43 -1.51
C VAL A 83 0.70 5.63 -0.97
N ALA A 84 0.11 4.81 -1.84
CA ALA A 84 -0.90 3.82 -1.50
C ALA A 84 -0.31 2.42 -1.54
N SER A 85 -0.54 1.62 -0.49
CA SER A 85 -0.02 0.26 -0.38
C SER A 85 -1.15 -0.77 -0.42
N HIS A 86 -1.14 -1.64 -1.43
CA HIS A 86 -1.92 -2.87 -1.39
C HIS A 86 -1.28 -3.82 -0.39
N ALA A 87 -1.94 -3.99 0.77
CA ALA A 87 -1.47 -4.87 1.83
C ALA A 87 -2.64 -5.64 2.44
N ILE A 88 -2.61 -6.95 2.30
CA ILE A 88 -3.59 -7.88 2.86
C ILE A 88 -3.01 -8.57 4.09
N GLY A 89 -1.88 -9.28 3.92
CA GLY A 89 -1.16 -9.97 4.99
C GLY A 89 -0.54 -9.03 6.04
N ARG A 90 -0.48 -9.51 7.29
CA ARG A 90 -0.10 -8.72 8.47
C ARG A 90 1.29 -8.08 8.35
N ASP A 91 2.29 -8.83 7.90
CA ASP A 91 3.67 -8.34 7.82
C ASP A 91 3.84 -7.23 6.77
N GLY A 92 3.13 -7.36 5.64
CA GLY A 92 3.11 -6.30 4.63
C GLY A 92 2.43 -5.04 5.14
N ILE A 93 1.31 -5.18 5.87
CA ILE A 93 0.64 -4.05 6.54
C ILE A 93 1.60 -3.37 7.52
N LEU A 94 2.24 -4.14 8.41
CA LEU A 94 3.20 -3.62 9.39
C LEU A 94 4.32 -2.83 8.70
N ASN A 95 4.97 -3.42 7.69
CA ASN A 95 6.04 -2.76 6.95
C ASN A 95 5.57 -1.46 6.30
N SER A 96 4.38 -1.45 5.71
CA SER A 96 3.82 -0.24 5.09
C SER A 96 3.57 0.87 6.10
N ILE A 97 3.00 0.54 7.27
CA ILE A 97 2.75 1.55 8.32
C ILE A 97 4.07 2.10 8.84
N LEU A 98 5.06 1.24 9.11
CA LEU A 98 6.38 1.64 9.60
C LEU A 98 7.14 2.51 8.58
N ALA A 99 7.06 2.17 7.29
CA ALA A 99 7.63 2.96 6.20
C ALA A 99 6.97 4.35 6.04
N GLY A 100 5.79 4.54 6.64
CA GLY A 100 5.04 5.79 6.62
C GLY A 100 4.36 6.05 5.29
N VAL A 101 3.82 4.99 4.66
CA VAL A 101 2.90 5.16 3.50
C VAL A 101 1.63 5.88 3.96
N ASP A 102 0.95 6.55 3.02
CA ASP A 102 -0.22 7.36 3.36
C ASP A 102 -1.50 6.53 3.47
N THR A 103 -1.64 5.47 2.68
CA THR A 103 -2.81 4.59 2.74
C THR A 103 -2.47 3.11 2.71
N ILE A 104 -3.21 2.33 3.50
CA ILE A 104 -3.31 0.87 3.39
C ILE A 104 -4.59 0.53 2.63
N GLU A 105 -4.47 -0.18 1.52
CA GLU A 105 -5.59 -0.72 0.76
C GLU A 105 -5.90 -2.15 1.21
N HIS A 106 -7.18 -2.47 1.33
CA HIS A 106 -7.74 -3.75 1.80
C HIS A 106 -7.55 -4.01 3.30
N GLY A 107 -6.32 -4.28 3.76
CA GLY A 107 -6.02 -4.52 5.17
C GLY A 107 -6.82 -5.66 5.82
N HIS A 108 -7.00 -6.82 5.17
CA HIS A 108 -7.84 -7.89 5.73
C HIS A 108 -7.31 -8.48 7.03
N PHE A 109 -5.99 -8.49 7.24
CA PHE A 109 -5.35 -8.95 8.47
C PHE A 109 -4.94 -7.78 9.39
N LEU A 110 -5.62 -6.64 9.29
CA LEU A 110 -5.46 -5.55 10.26
C LEU A 110 -5.98 -6.00 11.63
N ASP A 111 -5.16 -5.84 12.67
CA ASP A 111 -5.52 -6.07 14.08
C ASP A 111 -5.46 -4.76 14.89
N ASP A 112 -5.80 -4.82 16.18
CA ASP A 112 -5.85 -3.64 17.05
C ASP A 112 -4.49 -2.96 17.23
N GLU A 113 -3.40 -3.74 17.22
CA GLU A 113 -2.04 -3.21 17.31
C GLU A 113 -1.71 -2.40 16.06
N LEU A 114 -1.97 -2.96 14.88
CA LEU A 114 -1.74 -2.28 13.61
C LEU A 114 -2.66 -1.08 13.43
N ALA A 115 -3.93 -1.16 13.86
CA ALA A 115 -4.85 -0.03 13.82
C ALA A 115 -4.37 1.13 14.70
N SER A 116 -3.86 0.83 15.90
CA SER A 116 -3.28 1.83 16.80
C SER A 116 -2.02 2.46 16.19
N LEU A 117 -1.17 1.64 15.55
CA LEU A 117 0.02 2.11 14.88
C LEU A 117 -0.30 3.00 13.66
N MET A 118 -1.36 2.68 12.91
CA MET A 118 -1.85 3.53 11.82
C MET A 118 -2.25 4.92 12.29
N GLU A 119 -2.92 5.01 13.44
CA GLU A 119 -3.27 6.30 14.06
C GLU A 119 -2.01 7.08 14.45
N GLU A 120 -1.05 6.43 15.13
CA GLU A 120 0.23 7.05 15.50
C GLU A 120 1.00 7.58 14.28
N ARG A 121 0.98 6.83 13.17
CA ARG A 121 1.74 7.13 11.96
C ARG A 121 0.97 7.96 10.93
N ASN A 122 -0.27 8.35 11.23
CA ASN A 122 -1.16 9.07 10.30
C ASN A 122 -1.36 8.34 8.96
N THR A 123 -1.47 7.02 9.00
CA THR A 123 -1.77 6.20 7.82
C THR A 123 -3.27 5.94 7.76
N ALA A 124 -3.91 6.23 6.63
CA ALA A 124 -5.34 5.99 6.43
C ALA A 124 -5.61 4.55 5.97
N TRP A 125 -6.78 4.01 6.33
CA TRP A 125 -7.22 2.69 5.84
C TRP A 125 -8.31 2.82 4.78
N ILE A 126 -8.15 2.12 3.67
CA ILE A 126 -9.10 2.08 2.54
C ILE A 126 -9.50 0.63 2.28
N ARG A 127 -10.68 0.24 2.77
CA ARG A 127 -11.17 -1.16 2.71
C ARG A 127 -11.63 -1.60 1.30
N PHE A 128 -12.08 -0.68 0.46
CA PHE A 128 -12.63 -0.96 -0.89
C PHE A 128 -12.02 -0.04 -1.95
N TYR A 129 -11.75 -0.59 -3.14
CA TYR A 129 -11.07 -0.01 -4.32
C TYR A 129 -11.52 1.41 -4.72
N LEU A 130 -11.07 2.44 -4.00
CA LEU A 130 -11.43 3.84 -4.25
C LEU A 130 -10.22 4.77 -4.30
N VAL A 131 -9.01 4.26 -4.59
CA VAL A 131 -7.78 5.07 -4.76
C VAL A 131 -8.04 6.27 -5.69
N LYS A 132 -8.71 6.06 -6.84
CA LYS A 132 -9.01 7.13 -7.82
C LYS A 132 -9.91 8.23 -7.27
N TYR A 133 -10.83 7.90 -6.36
CA TYR A 133 -11.79 8.86 -5.84
C TYR A 133 -11.23 9.61 -4.63
N ILE A 134 -10.35 8.98 -3.84
CA ILE A 134 -9.84 9.55 -2.59
C ILE A 134 -8.79 10.63 -2.85
N PHE A 135 -7.86 10.44 -3.79
CA PHE A 135 -6.87 11.48 -4.12
C PHE A 135 -7.46 12.69 -4.88
N ASN A 136 -8.73 12.61 -5.29
CA ASN A 136 -9.49 13.72 -5.88
C ASN A 136 -10.39 14.45 -4.86
N ILE A 137 -10.41 13.99 -3.60
CA ILE A 137 -11.11 14.65 -2.49
C ILE A 137 -10.07 15.49 -1.75
N ASN A 138 -10.39 16.77 -1.50
CA ASN A 138 -9.51 17.69 -0.78
C ASN A 138 -9.01 17.08 0.54
N THR A 139 -7.70 17.21 0.79
CA THR A 139 -6.92 16.63 1.90
C THR A 139 -7.56 16.78 3.29
N LEU A 140 -8.31 17.87 3.53
CA LEU A 140 -8.99 18.13 4.81
C LEU A 140 -10.17 17.18 5.11
N GLN A 141 -10.75 16.51 4.10
CA GLN A 141 -11.95 15.69 4.28
C GLN A 141 -11.64 14.22 4.61
N ILE A 142 -10.42 13.77 4.28
CA ILE A 142 -9.94 12.39 4.47
C ILE A 142 -9.56 12.16 5.94
N GLU A 143 -8.89 13.12 6.58
CA GLU A 143 -8.29 12.96 7.92
C GLU A 143 -9.29 12.70 9.05
N LEU A 144 -10.52 13.20 8.97
CA LEU A 144 -11.51 13.04 10.06
C LEU A 144 -12.64 12.08 9.71
N THR A 145 -13.08 12.05 8.45
CA THR A 145 -14.24 11.25 8.05
C THR A 145 -13.85 9.80 7.86
N VAL A 146 -12.74 9.51 7.20
CA VAL A 146 -12.31 8.14 6.94
C VAL A 146 -11.79 7.52 8.22
N LEU A 147 -10.90 8.18 8.98
CA LEU A 147 -10.38 7.65 10.24
C LEU A 147 -11.49 7.41 11.28
N ASN A 148 -12.35 8.40 11.55
CA ASN A 148 -13.39 8.23 12.57
C ASN A 148 -14.49 7.25 12.13
N SER A 149 -14.96 7.30 10.87
CA SER A 149 -15.97 6.33 10.41
C SER A 149 -15.41 4.92 10.30
N THR A 150 -14.14 4.78 9.94
CA THR A 150 -13.47 3.48 9.84
C THR A 150 -13.17 2.91 11.23
N TYR A 151 -12.64 3.71 12.16
CA TYR A 151 -12.43 3.31 13.56
C TYR A 151 -13.74 2.86 14.23
N GLN A 152 -14.82 3.64 14.10
CA GLN A 152 -16.13 3.27 14.64
C GLN A 152 -16.72 2.01 13.98
N ARG A 153 -16.43 1.78 12.69
CA ARG A 153 -16.86 0.56 11.97
C ARG A 153 -16.01 -0.67 12.33
N ILE A 154 -14.72 -0.51 12.62
CA ILE A 154 -13.84 -1.57 13.15
C ILE A 154 -14.34 -2.02 14.52
N LEU A 155 -14.52 -1.06 15.44
CA LEU A 155 -15.04 -1.35 16.78
C LEU A 155 -16.40 -2.03 16.74
N LYS A 156 -17.25 -1.66 15.78
CA LYS A 156 -18.54 -2.32 15.55
C LYS A 156 -18.37 -3.74 14.99
N PHE A 157 -17.53 -3.93 13.97
CA PHE A 157 -17.29 -5.25 13.36
C PHE A 157 -16.64 -6.24 14.34
N GLN A 158 -15.73 -5.78 15.20
CA GLN A 158 -15.12 -6.57 16.26
C GLN A 158 -16.09 -6.91 17.41
N LYS A 159 -17.02 -6.01 17.73
CA LYS A 159 -18.10 -6.27 18.70
C LYS A 159 -19.16 -7.24 18.18
N ASP A 160 -19.48 -7.15 16.90
CA ASP A 160 -20.55 -7.94 16.30
C ASP A 160 -20.10 -9.35 15.91
N GLY A 161 -18.77 -9.61 15.87
CA GLY A 161 -18.17 -10.93 15.70
C GLY A 161 -18.35 -11.52 14.30
N VAL A 162 -17.35 -12.29 13.85
CA VAL A 162 -17.53 -13.23 12.74
C VAL A 162 -18.36 -14.40 13.28
N SER A 163 -19.67 -14.39 13.04
CA SER A 163 -20.45 -15.62 13.13
C SER A 163 -19.97 -16.56 12.03
N GLU A 164 -19.55 -17.76 12.45
CA GLU A 164 -18.98 -18.90 11.70
C GLU A 164 -19.30 -19.01 10.21
#